data_AF-A0A6L7KHC1-F1
#
_entry.id   AF-A0A6L7KHC1-F1
#
_cell.length_a   1.000
_cell.length_b   1.000
_cell.length_c   1.000
_cell.angle_alpha   90.00
_cell.angle_beta   90.00
_cell.angle_gamma   90.00
#
_symmetry.space_group_name_H-M   'P 1'
#
loop_
_entity.id
_entity.type
_entity.pdbx_description
1 polymer ?
#
loop_
_entity_poly.entity_id
_entity_poly.type
_entity_poly.pdbx_seq_one_letter_code
_entity_poly.pdbx_strand_id
1 'polypeptide(L)'
;MAELLPWLIAAALIIGIGKGGFPVAAALAVPFLALVMNPVQAAALVLPVLIVADCAAIWLYRRHYSRRNLAILLPAMGLGLVIATLIVPNASEPLLLAFTGCAGLWTVWRQWFVSSPVTTRNAGIASGAFWGIVAGITSFLTHSGAPATQAYL
;
A
#
# COMPACT_ATOMS: atom_id res chain seq x y z
N MET A 1 -24.71 -6.40 -10.75
CA MET A 1 -23.79 -6.97 -9.72
C MET A 1 -23.33 -8.38 -10.05
N ALA A 2 -24.20 -9.30 -10.49
CA ALA A 2 -23.80 -10.68 -10.83
C ALA A 2 -22.67 -10.77 -11.90
N GLU A 3 -22.72 -9.91 -12.93
CA GLU A 3 -21.70 -9.79 -13.97
C GLU A 3 -20.30 -9.35 -13.45
N LEU A 4 -20.24 -8.69 -12.29
CA LEU A 4 -19.00 -8.18 -11.69
C LEU A 4 -18.35 -9.16 -10.71
N LEU A 5 -19.10 -10.18 -10.29
CA LEU A 5 -18.64 -11.20 -9.35
C LEU A 5 -17.31 -11.86 -9.77
N PRO A 6 -17.10 -12.32 -11.03
CA PRO A 6 -15.83 -12.96 -11.41
C PRO A 6 -14.64 -12.00 -11.33
N TRP A 7 -14.84 -10.72 -11.67
CA TRP A 7 -13.81 -9.68 -11.57
C TRP A 7 -13.41 -9.41 -10.12
N LEU A 8 -14.40 -9.35 -9.21
CA LEU A 8 -14.16 -9.16 -7.79
C LEU A 8 -13.44 -10.36 -7.15
N ILE A 9 -13.80 -11.59 -7.55
CA ILE A 9 -13.12 -12.80 -7.10
C ILE A 9 -11.66 -12.81 -7.58
N ALA A 10 -11.43 -12.51 -8.86
CA ALA A 10 -10.08 -12.41 -9.41
C ALA A 10 -9.25 -11.33 -8.69
N ALA A 11 -9.81 -10.15 -8.45
CA ALA A 11 -9.16 -9.09 -7.69
C ALA A 11 -8.85 -9.52 -6.25
N ALA A 12 -9.77 -10.22 -5.58
CA ALA A 12 -9.54 -10.76 -4.24
C ALA A 12 -8.39 -11.78 -4.19
N LEU A 13 -8.28 -12.64 -5.21
CA LEU A 13 -7.17 -13.58 -5.35
C LEU A 13 -5.83 -12.83 -5.57
N ILE A 14 -5.83 -11.80 -6.42
CA ILE A 14 -4.66 -10.95 -6.68
C ILE A 14 -4.18 -10.27 -5.38
N ILE A 15 -5.10 -9.75 -4.58
CA ILE A 15 -4.81 -9.16 -3.26
C ILE A 15 -4.25 -10.20 -2.30
N GLY A 16 -4.85 -11.39 -2.26
CA GLY A 16 -4.38 -12.51 -1.44
C GLY A 16 -2.95 -12.92 -1.75
N ILE A 17 -2.60 -13.05 -3.04
CA ILE A 17 -1.22 -13.28 -3.50
C ILE A 17 -0.30 -12.13 -3.04
N GLY A 18 -0.80 -10.90 -3.12
CA GLY A 18 -0.16 -9.70 -2.62
C GLY A 18 0.29 -9.79 -1.16
N LYS A 19 -0.61 -10.25 -0.28
CA LYS A 19 -0.36 -10.38 1.16
C LYS A 19 0.37 -11.68 1.53
N GLY A 20 0.39 -12.68 0.65
CA GLY A 20 1.07 -13.96 0.84
C GLY A 20 2.56 -13.98 0.50
N GLY A 21 3.13 -12.88 0.03
CA GLY A 21 4.57 -12.78 -0.25
C GLY A 21 4.95 -12.10 -1.57
N PHE A 22 3.97 -11.73 -2.40
CA PHE A 22 4.18 -11.02 -3.68
C PHE A 22 3.58 -9.61 -3.66
N PRO A 23 4.14 -8.64 -2.90
CA PRO A 23 3.54 -7.31 -2.71
C PRO A 23 3.14 -6.56 -3.98
N VAL A 24 3.83 -6.82 -5.10
CA VAL A 24 3.50 -6.24 -6.43
C VAL A 24 2.12 -6.68 -6.92
N ALA A 25 1.66 -7.88 -6.59
CA ALA A 25 0.34 -8.38 -7.01
C ALA A 25 -0.79 -7.52 -6.42
N ALA A 26 -0.73 -7.14 -5.14
CA ALA A 26 -1.77 -6.31 -4.53
C ALA A 26 -1.95 -4.95 -5.23
N ALA A 27 -0.86 -4.35 -5.75
CA ALA A 27 -0.91 -3.08 -6.47
C ALA A 27 -1.64 -3.16 -7.82
N LEU A 28 -1.78 -4.36 -8.40
CA LEU A 28 -2.46 -4.59 -9.67
C LEU A 28 -3.98 -4.77 -9.52
N ALA A 29 -4.48 -5.00 -8.31
CA ALA A 29 -5.90 -5.30 -8.07
C ALA A 29 -6.83 -4.14 -8.44
N VAL A 30 -6.47 -2.90 -8.09
CA VAL A 30 -7.28 -1.71 -8.40
C VAL A 30 -7.25 -1.38 -9.90
N PRO A 31 -6.09 -1.32 -10.59
CA PRO A 31 -6.03 -1.16 -12.05
C PRO A 31 -6.80 -2.25 -12.82
N PHE A 32 -6.73 -3.50 -12.36
CA PHE A 32 -7.46 -4.62 -12.96
C PHE A 32 -8.97 -4.41 -12.91
N LEU A 33 -9.52 -4.00 -11.76
CA LEU A 33 -10.94 -3.67 -11.65
C LEU A 33 -11.32 -2.40 -12.43
N ALA A 34 -10.42 -1.42 -12.50
CA ALA A 34 -10.65 -0.19 -13.24
C ALA A 34 -10.86 -0.39 -14.75
N LEU A 35 -10.52 -1.57 -15.30
CA LEU A 35 -10.85 -1.94 -16.68
C LEU A 35 -12.35 -2.13 -16.92
N VAL A 36 -13.12 -2.41 -15.86
CA VAL A 36 -14.56 -2.72 -15.93
C VAL A 36 -15.43 -1.82 -15.06
N MET A 37 -14.84 -0.98 -14.21
CA MET A 37 -15.57 -0.02 -13.37
C MET A 37 -14.77 1.26 -13.08
N ASN A 38 -15.42 2.28 -12.50
CA ASN A 38 -14.73 3.50 -12.10
C ASN A 38 -13.66 3.20 -11.02
N PRO A 39 -12.45 3.77 -11.10
CA PRO A 39 -11.35 3.48 -10.15
C PRO A 39 -11.68 3.81 -8.70
N VAL A 40 -12.49 4.85 -8.44
CA VAL A 40 -12.93 5.21 -7.08
C VAL A 40 -13.86 4.12 -6.53
N GLN A 41 -14.78 3.61 -7.36
CA GLN A 41 -15.65 2.49 -6.99
C GLN A 41 -14.87 1.19 -6.80
N ALA A 42 -13.87 0.91 -7.65
CA ALA A 42 -13.00 -0.24 -7.53
C ALA A 42 -12.25 -0.23 -6.18
N ALA A 43 -11.64 0.90 -5.81
CA ALA A 43 -10.95 1.05 -4.53
C ALA A 43 -11.90 0.83 -3.34
N ALA A 44 -13.11 1.41 -3.40
CA ALA A 44 -14.13 1.25 -2.35
C ALA A 44 -14.58 -0.21 -2.21
N LEU A 45 -14.77 -0.94 -3.31
CA LEU A 45 -15.19 -2.34 -3.30
C LEU A 45 -14.09 -3.30 -2.82
N VAL A 46 -12.83 -2.94 -3.05
CA VAL A 46 -11.67 -3.74 -2.62
C VAL A 46 -11.37 -3.56 -1.12
N LEU A 47 -11.76 -2.43 -0.52
CA LEU A 47 -11.46 -2.12 0.87
C LEU A 47 -11.86 -3.23 1.88
N PRO A 48 -13.07 -3.82 1.85
CA PRO A 48 -13.43 -4.90 2.77
C PRO A 48 -12.56 -6.15 2.60
N VAL A 49 -12.19 -6.46 1.35
CA VAL A 49 -11.30 -7.58 1.03
C VAL A 49 -9.89 -7.32 1.58
N LEU A 50 -9.39 -6.09 1.44
CA LEU A 50 -8.10 -5.68 2.02
C LEU A 50 -8.10 -5.84 3.54
N ILE A 51 -9.17 -5.43 4.23
CA ILE A 51 -9.29 -5.55 5.69
C ILE A 51 -9.23 -7.02 6.13
N VAL A 52 -9.98 -7.91 5.45
CA VAL A 52 -9.96 -9.35 5.76
C VAL A 52 -8.59 -9.96 5.48
N ALA A 53 -7.97 -9.59 4.34
CA ALA A 53 -6.63 -10.05 3.99
C ALA A 53 -5.56 -9.56 4.99
N ASP A 54 -5.69 -8.34 5.49
CA ASP A 54 -4.83 -7.79 6.55
C ASP A 54 -4.98 -8.55 7.86
N CYS A 55 -6.20 -8.85 8.27
CA CYS A 55 -6.46 -9.66 9.47
C CYS A 55 -5.82 -11.06 9.34
N ALA A 56 -5.98 -11.70 8.19
CA ALA A 56 -5.38 -13.00 7.91
C ALA A 56 -3.84 -12.94 7.92
N ALA A 57 -3.25 -11.91 7.30
CA ALA A 57 -1.81 -11.70 7.29
C ALA A 57 -1.26 -11.48 8.71
N ILE A 58 -1.91 -10.64 9.52
CA ILE A 58 -1.52 -10.42 10.92
C ILE A 58 -1.59 -11.74 11.69
N TRP A 59 -2.66 -12.52 11.53
CA TRP A 59 -2.82 -13.79 12.22
C TRP A 59 -1.75 -14.82 11.83
N LEU A 60 -1.42 -14.92 10.55
CA LEU A 60 -0.40 -15.83 10.02
C LEU A 60 1.02 -15.43 10.45
N TYR A 61 1.35 -14.14 10.37
CA TYR A 61 2.69 -13.62 10.66
C TYR A 61 2.90 -13.11 12.09
N ARG A 62 1.93 -13.27 13.00
CA ARG A 62 1.99 -12.77 14.40
C ARG A 62 3.23 -13.20 15.20
N ARG A 63 3.93 -14.27 14.78
CA ARG A 63 5.14 -14.78 15.44
C ARG A 63 6.44 -14.40 14.73
N HIS A 64 6.37 -13.86 13.51
CA HIS A 64 7.52 -13.57 12.66
C HIS A 64 7.62 -12.07 12.37
N TYR A 65 8.01 -11.29 13.38
CA TYR A 65 8.15 -9.84 13.25
C TYR A 65 9.33 -9.28 14.06
N SER A 66 9.92 -8.19 13.57
CA SER A 66 10.93 -7.42 14.32
C SER A 66 10.23 -6.37 15.19
N ARG A 67 10.31 -6.54 16.52
CA ARG A 67 9.74 -5.59 17.49
C ARG A 67 10.28 -4.18 17.30
N ARG A 68 11.56 -4.04 16.98
CA ARG A 68 12.21 -2.74 16.78
C ARG A 68 11.69 -2.03 15.54
N ASN A 69 11.62 -2.73 14.40
CA ASN A 69 11.12 -2.13 13.17
C ASN A 69 9.65 -1.74 13.32
N LEU A 70 8.85 -2.59 13.97
CA LEU A 70 7.44 -2.31 14.23
C LEU A 70 7.28 -1.09 15.15
N ALA A 71 8.05 -0.99 16.24
CA ALA A 71 7.98 0.14 17.16
C ALA A 71 8.36 1.49 16.53
N ILE A 72 9.16 1.49 15.45
CA ILE A 72 9.54 2.70 14.71
C ILE A 72 8.52 3.00 13.61
N LEU A 73 8.17 2.00 12.79
CA LEU A 73 7.29 2.16 11.64
C LEU A 73 5.85 2.46 12.05
N LEU A 74 5.30 1.74 13.02
CA LEU A 74 3.88 1.83 13.36
C LEU A 74 3.45 3.24 13.80
N PRO A 75 4.15 3.93 14.72
CA PRO A 75 3.80 5.31 15.07
C PRO A 75 4.06 6.29 13.92
N ALA A 76 5.11 6.10 13.14
CA ALA A 76 5.41 6.95 11.99
C ALA A 76 4.35 6.82 10.88
N MET A 77 3.89 5.60 10.59
CA MET A 77 2.77 5.33 9.68
C MET A 77 1.47 5.92 10.21
N GLY A 78 1.22 5.81 11.52
CA GLY A 78 0.08 6.46 12.17
C GLY A 78 0.11 7.98 12.02
N LEU A 79 1.27 8.61 12.19
CA LEU A 79 1.44 10.05 11.94
C LEU A 79 1.19 10.40 10.48
N GLY A 80 1.76 9.65 9.53
CA GLY A 80 1.51 9.86 8.10
C GLY A 80 0.04 9.72 7.72
N LEU A 81 -0.66 8.75 8.31
CA LEU A 81 -2.09 8.55 8.14
C LEU A 81 -2.87 9.76 8.67
N VAL A 82 -2.58 10.25 9.88
CA VAL A 82 -3.22 11.42 10.47
C VAL A 82 -3.00 12.66 9.58
N ILE A 83 -1.76 12.88 9.14
CA ILE A 83 -1.42 13.99 8.23
C ILE A 83 -2.25 13.89 6.95
N ALA A 84 -2.30 12.72 6.31
CA ALA A 84 -3.08 12.52 5.09
C ALA A 84 -4.58 12.75 5.33
N THR A 85 -5.15 12.23 6.42
CA THR A 85 -6.57 12.44 6.73
C THR A 85 -6.95 13.90 6.92
N LEU A 86 -6.03 14.76 7.39
CA LEU A 86 -6.29 16.19 7.58
C LEU A 86 -6.13 16.98 6.28
N ILE A 87 -5.15 16.61 5.45
CA ILE A 87 -4.80 17.36 4.23
C ILE A 87 -5.71 16.97 3.06
N VAL A 88 -5.96 15.68 2.87
CA VAL A 88 -6.62 15.15 1.66
C VAL A 88 -8.05 15.67 1.46
N PRO A 89 -8.91 15.79 2.49
CA PRO A 89 -10.26 16.36 2.30
C PRO A 89 -10.27 17.82 1.85
N ASN A 90 -9.18 18.56 2.12
CA ASN A 90 -9.02 19.96 1.74
C ASN A 90 -8.24 20.13 0.42
N ALA A 91 -7.75 19.03 -0.16
CA ALA A 91 -6.98 19.06 -1.39
C ALA A 91 -7.89 19.02 -2.61
N SER A 92 -7.50 19.72 -3.67
CA SER A 92 -8.24 19.70 -4.93
C SER A 92 -8.09 18.35 -5.64
N GLU A 93 -9.17 17.87 -6.25
CA GLU A 93 -9.23 16.61 -7.00
C GLU A 93 -8.09 16.45 -8.04
N PRO A 94 -7.73 17.48 -8.84
CA PRO A 94 -6.62 17.38 -9.80
C PRO A 94 -5.27 17.13 -9.13
N LEU A 95 -5.07 17.67 -7.92
CA LEU A 95 -3.82 17.57 -7.18
C LEU A 95 -3.65 16.17 -6.58
N LEU A 96 -4.74 15.57 -6.09
CA LEU A 96 -4.78 14.18 -5.63
C LEU A 96 -4.53 13.19 -6.78
N LEU A 97 -5.14 13.45 -7.95
CA LEU A 97 -4.91 12.67 -9.17
C LEU A 97 -3.45 12.77 -9.64
N ALA A 98 -2.89 13.98 -9.68
CA ALA A 98 -1.49 14.21 -10.04
C ALA A 98 -0.54 13.49 -9.07
N PHE A 99 -0.78 13.59 -7.76
CA PHE A 99 0.05 12.93 -6.75
C PHE A 99 0.01 11.40 -6.90
N THR A 100 -1.19 10.83 -7.09
CA THR A 100 -1.39 9.39 -7.33
C THR A 100 -0.68 8.93 -8.60
N GLY A 101 -0.78 9.70 -9.68
CA GLY A 101 -0.09 9.44 -10.94
C GLY A 101 1.43 9.47 -10.79
N CYS A 102 1.96 10.52 -10.13
CA CYS A 102 3.39 10.64 -9.84
C CYS A 102 3.90 9.50 -8.95
N ALA A 103 3.16 9.10 -7.92
CA ALA A 103 3.50 7.97 -7.05
C ALA A 103 3.54 6.65 -7.85
N GLY A 104 2.58 6.44 -8.76
CA GLY A 104 2.57 5.30 -9.67
C GLY A 104 3.80 5.28 -10.59
N LEU A 105 4.08 6.39 -11.27
CA LEU A 105 5.25 6.54 -12.14
C LEU A 105 6.57 6.32 -11.39
N TRP A 106 6.69 6.89 -10.20
CA TRP A 106 7.85 6.69 -9.32
C TRP A 106 8.05 5.21 -8.96
N THR A 107 6.96 4.50 -8.70
CA THR A 107 7.01 3.07 -8.34
C THR A 107 7.48 2.23 -9.52
N VAL A 108 6.95 2.48 -10.72
CA VAL A 108 7.40 1.84 -11.97
C VAL A 108 8.88 2.14 -12.22
N TRP A 109 9.27 3.40 -12.10
CA TRP A 109 10.65 3.84 -12.30
C TRP A 109 11.61 3.16 -11.32
N ARG A 110 11.29 3.12 -10.02
CA ARG A 110 12.11 2.40 -9.03
C ARG A 110 12.19 0.91 -9.34
N GLN A 111 11.10 0.26 -9.73
CA GLN A 111 11.12 -1.18 -10.04
C GLN A 111 12.00 -1.51 -11.26
N TRP A 112 12.01 -0.67 -12.29
CA TRP A 112 12.81 -0.90 -13.49
C TRP A 112 14.29 -0.53 -13.34
N PHE A 113 14.59 0.57 -12.63
CA PHE A 113 15.94 1.13 -12.60
C PHE A 113 16.70 0.89 -11.29
N VAL A 114 16.01 0.53 -10.22
CA VAL A 114 16.63 0.33 -8.90
C VAL A 114 16.62 -1.15 -8.54
N SER A 115 17.58 -1.90 -9.09
CA SER A 115 18.01 -3.19 -8.53
C SER A 115 18.82 -2.91 -7.26
N SER A 116 18.14 -2.70 -6.13
CA SER A 116 18.85 -2.62 -4.85
C SER A 116 19.22 -4.04 -4.39
N PRO A 117 20.51 -4.37 -4.22
CA PRO A 117 20.88 -5.57 -3.48
C PRO A 117 20.26 -5.48 -2.09
N VAL A 118 19.74 -6.61 -1.57
CA VAL A 118 19.18 -6.69 -0.22
C VAL A 118 20.32 -6.52 0.78
N THR A 119 20.68 -5.28 1.09
CA THR A 119 21.66 -4.95 2.12
C THR A 119 20.94 -4.87 3.45
N THR A 120 21.31 -5.72 4.41
CA THR A 120 20.79 -5.65 5.78
C THR A 120 21.21 -4.32 6.40
N ARG A 121 20.32 -3.33 6.41
CA ARG A 121 20.61 -2.02 7.00
C ARG A 121 20.15 -2.00 8.44
N ASN A 122 20.96 -1.42 9.33
CA ASN A 122 20.55 -1.21 10.72
C ASN A 122 19.28 -0.34 10.77
N ALA A 123 18.33 -0.74 11.61
CA ALA A 123 17.06 -0.05 11.83
C ALA A 123 17.27 1.35 12.43
N GLY A 124 17.55 2.31 11.56
CA GLY A 124 17.70 3.72 11.88
C GLY A 124 16.35 4.33 12.23
N ILE A 125 16.31 5.14 13.29
CA ILE A 125 15.07 5.78 13.75
C ILE A 125 14.63 6.88 12.76
N ALA A 126 15.58 7.70 12.28
CA ALA A 126 15.30 8.78 11.33
C ALA A 126 14.80 8.27 9.97
N SER A 127 15.45 7.24 9.41
CA SER A 127 14.99 6.61 8.17
C SER A 127 13.64 5.93 8.33
N GLY A 128 13.39 5.30 9.49
CA GLY A 128 12.11 4.64 9.78
C GLY A 128 10.97 5.63 9.97
N ALA A 129 11.24 6.78 10.58
CA ALA A 129 10.26 7.86 10.70
C ALA A 129 9.87 8.42 9.31
N PHE A 130 10.86 8.74 8.48
CA PHE A 130 10.62 9.26 7.12
C PHE A 130 9.84 8.27 6.26
N TRP A 131 10.36 7.05 6.10
CA TRP A 131 9.71 6.02 5.27
C TRP A 131 8.38 5.55 5.86
N GLY A 132 8.23 5.55 7.19
CA GLY A 132 6.97 5.26 7.86
C GLY A 132 5.89 6.31 7.56
N ILE A 133 6.22 7.60 7.66
CA ILE A 133 5.28 8.69 7.30
C ILE A 133 4.86 8.58 5.83
N VAL A 134 5.83 8.39 4.93
CA VAL A 134 5.56 8.21 3.48
C VAL A 134 4.68 6.98 3.24
N ALA A 135 4.93 5.87 3.93
CA ALA A 135 4.11 4.68 3.85
C ALA A 135 2.67 4.95 4.34
N GLY A 136 2.48 5.66 5.45
CA GLY A 136 1.16 6.04 5.96
C GLY A 136 0.36 6.89 4.97
N ILE A 137 1.00 7.94 4.42
CA ILE A 137 0.38 8.84 3.43
C ILE A 137 0.00 8.07 2.16
N THR A 138 0.91 7.25 1.64
CA THR A 138 0.68 6.48 0.40
C THR A 138 -0.40 5.40 0.62
N SER A 139 -0.44 4.79 1.82
CA SER A 139 -1.47 3.80 2.15
C SER A 139 -2.87 4.41 2.23
N PHE A 140 -2.98 5.67 2.66
CA PHE A 140 -4.26 6.39 2.69
C PHE A 140 -4.71 6.79 1.29
N LEU A 141 -3.81 7.31 0.47
CA LEU A 141 -4.13 7.84 -0.86
C LEU A 141 -4.37 6.74 -1.91
N THR A 142 -3.54 5.70 -1.92
CA THR A 142 -3.48 4.73 -3.03
C THR A 142 -3.47 3.28 -2.57
N HIS A 143 -3.66 3.03 -1.27
CA HIS A 143 -3.57 1.68 -0.67
C HIS A 143 -2.23 0.97 -0.97
N SER A 144 -1.17 1.73 -1.26
CA SER A 144 0.12 1.21 -1.75
C SER A 144 1.28 1.59 -0.84
N GLY A 145 1.13 1.41 0.49
CA GLY A 145 2.19 1.71 1.46
C GLY A 145 3.39 0.75 1.44
N ALA A 146 3.24 -0.44 0.82
CA ALA A 146 4.23 -1.50 0.86
C ALA A 146 5.63 -1.11 0.31
N PRO A 147 5.77 -0.45 -0.86
CA PRO A 147 7.09 -0.08 -1.39
C PRO A 147 7.88 0.85 -0.47
N ALA A 148 7.20 1.75 0.25
CA ALA A 148 7.84 2.65 1.22
C ALA A 148 8.34 1.87 2.45
N THR A 149 7.55 0.92 2.96
CA THR A 149 8.00 0.04 4.05
C THR A 149 9.17 -0.86 3.63
N GLN A 150 9.18 -1.34 2.38
CA GLN A 150 10.29 -2.11 1.82
C GLN A 150 11.55 -1.28 1.58
N ALA A 151 11.43 0.02 1.37
CA ALA A 151 12.60 0.90 1.28
C ALA A 151 13.29 1.11 2.64
N TYR A 152 12.58 0.86 3.75
CA TYR A 152 13.13 0.94 5.09
C TYR A 152 13.75 -0.37 5.59
N LEU A 153 13.06 -1.49 5.32
CA LEU A 153 13.45 -2.85 5.74
C LEU A 153 14.61 -3.39 4.91
#